data_AF-A0A3D6ETG3-F1
#
_entry.id   AF-A0A3D6ETG3-F1
#
_cell.length_a   1.000
_cell.length_b   1.000
_cell.length_c   1.000
_cell.angle_alpha   90.00
_cell.angle_beta   90.00
_cell.angle_gamma   90.00
#
_symmetry.space_group_name_H-M   'P 1'
#
loop_
_entity.id
_entity.type
_entity.pdbx_description
1 polymer ?
#
loop_
_entity_poly.entity_id
_entity_poly.type
_entity_poly.pdbx_seq_one_letter_code
_entity_poly.pdbx_strand_id
1 'polypeptide(L)' 'EFSEDVLADDAYFLQGELQERHLKNKDKAMEIYREFLNKFPGSVFAAEARKRYRTLRGDFTEAEGSPKF' A
#
# COMPACT_ATOMS: atom_id res chain seq x y z
N GLU A 1 -9.37 13.53 22.87
CA GLU A 1 -8.79 12.18 22.70
C GLU A 1 -9.14 11.65 21.31
N PHE A 2 -8.68 12.30 20.24
CA PHE A 2 -8.93 11.89 18.85
C PHE A 2 -7.92 12.64 17.95
N SER A 3 -6.79 12.03 17.62
CA SER A 3 -5.83 12.60 16.66
C SER A 3 -4.84 11.57 16.08
N GLU A 4 -4.65 10.42 16.73
CA GLU A 4 -3.68 9.42 16.24
C GLU A 4 -4.21 8.68 14.99
N ASP A 5 -5.48 8.30 14.97
CA ASP A 5 -6.05 7.52 13.84
C ASP A 5 -6.17 8.30 12.53
N VAL A 6 -6.29 9.64 12.57
CA VAL A 6 -6.47 10.50 11.39
C VAL A 6 -5.13 10.87 10.73
N LEU A 7 -4.02 10.78 11.47
CA LEU A 7 -2.68 11.01 10.91
C LEU A 7 -1.99 9.70 10.56
N ALA A 8 -2.33 8.63 11.28
CA ALA A 8 -1.76 7.31 11.05
C ALA A 8 -2.18 6.74 9.71
N ASP A 9 -3.44 6.92 9.29
CA ASP A 9 -3.91 6.44 7.99
C ASP A 9 -3.26 7.21 6.83
N ASP A 10 -3.18 8.53 6.91
CA ASP A 10 -2.46 9.40 5.96
C ASP A 10 -1.00 8.93 5.77
N ALA A 11 -0.26 8.79 6.87
CA ALA A 11 1.15 8.41 6.84
C ALA A 11 1.35 7.02 6.23
N TYR A 12 0.47 6.07 6.59
CA TYR A 12 0.56 4.69 6.14
C TYR A 12 0.20 4.56 4.65
N PHE A 13 -0.79 5.31 4.18
CA PHE A 13 -1.13 5.39 2.76
C PHE A 13 0.01 6.02 1.94
N LEU A 14 0.56 7.15 2.41
CA LEU A 14 1.70 7.82 1.77
C LEU A 14 2.94 6.93 1.72
N GLN A 15 3.17 6.11 2.74
CA GLN A 15 4.26 5.14 2.73
C GLN A 15 4.10 4.12 1.60
N GLY A 16 2.89 3.62 1.38
CA GLY A 16 2.57 2.72 0.26
C GLY A 16 2.78 3.41 -1.09
N GLU A 17 2.32 4.66 -1.21
CA GLU A 17 2.52 5.47 -2.41
C GLU A 17 4.01 5.72 -2.70
N LEU A 18 4.81 5.99 -1.67
CA LEU A 18 6.24 6.20 -1.79
C LEU A 18 6.95 4.95 -2.33
N GLN A 19 6.61 3.78 -1.77
CA GLN A 19 7.15 2.50 -2.22
C GLN A 19 6.78 2.22 -3.69
N GLU A 20 5.54 2.51 -4.07
CA GLU A 20 5.04 2.33 -5.43
C GLU A 20 5.69 3.29 -6.44
N ARG A 21 5.61 4.59 -6.19
CA ARG A 21 5.92 5.63 -7.18
C ARG A 21 7.40 5.99 -7.22
N HIS A 22 8.07 6.00 -6.07
CA HIS A 22 9.44 6.47 -5.97
C HIS A 22 10.43 5.31 -5.93
N LEU A 23 10.15 4.29 -5.12
CA LEU A 23 11.05 3.14 -4.96
C LEU A 23 10.76 2.02 -5.96
N LYS A 24 9.65 2.12 -6.72
CA LYS A 24 9.18 1.11 -7.68
C LYS A 24 9.11 -0.30 -7.09
N ASN A 25 8.99 -0.39 -5.76
CA ASN A 25 8.92 -1.64 -5.04
C ASN A 25 7.46 -2.05 -4.88
N LYS A 26 6.95 -2.70 -5.92
CA LYS A 26 5.54 -3.11 -6.01
C LYS A 26 5.15 -4.10 -4.92
N ASP A 27 6.02 -5.05 -4.59
CA ASP A 27 5.77 -6.06 -3.56
C ASP A 27 5.56 -5.43 -2.19
N LYS A 28 6.45 -4.49 -1.83
CA LYS A 28 6.36 -3.77 -0.56
C LYS A 28 5.17 -2.81 -0.53
N ALA A 29 4.89 -2.12 -1.63
CA ALA A 29 3.69 -1.30 -1.73
C ALA A 29 2.41 -2.12 -1.57
N MET A 30 2.36 -3.32 -2.16
CA MET A 30 1.23 -4.24 -2.06
C MET A 30 1.02 -4.73 -0.62
N GLU A 31 2.09 -5.07 0.09
CA GLU A 31 2.03 -5.43 1.51
C GLU A 31 1.48 -4.29 2.36
N ILE A 32 1.98 -3.06 2.15
CA ILE A 32 1.53 -1.87 2.86
C ILE A 32 0.05 -1.60 2.57
N TYR A 33 -0.39 -1.60 1.31
CA TYR A 33 -1.82 -1.39 1.02
C TYR A 33 -2.72 -2.50 1.60
N ARG A 34 -2.24 -3.75 1.68
CA ARG A 34 -2.97 -4.83 2.35
C ARG A 34 -3.12 -4.56 3.84
N GLU A 35 -2.03 -4.21 4.52
CA GLU A 35 -2.05 -3.88 5.94
C GLU A 35 -2.90 -2.65 6.23
N PHE A 36 -2.81 -1.63 5.38
CA PHE A 36 -3.62 -0.43 5.44
C PHE A 36 -5.12 -0.76 5.46
N LEU A 37 -5.58 -1.64 4.57
CA LEU A 37 -7.00 -2.05 4.51
C LEU A 37 -7.46 -2.80 5.75
N ASN A 38 -6.56 -3.50 6.45
CA ASN A 38 -6.86 -4.22 7.68
C ASN A 38 -6.85 -3.29 8.90
N LYS A 39 -5.91 -2.34 8.95
CA LYS A 39 -5.74 -1.41 10.07
C LYS A 39 -6.71 -0.23 10.01
N PHE A 40 -6.99 0.27 8.81
CA PHE A 40 -7.77 1.49 8.57
C PHE A 40 -8.95 1.24 7.60
N PRO A 41 -9.87 0.31 7.89
CA PRO A 41 -10.98 -0.02 7.00
C PRO A 41 -11.97 1.15 6.79
N GLY A 42 -12.02 2.10 7.72
CA GLY A 42 -12.88 3.29 7.66
C GLY A 42 -12.20 4.54 7.08
N SER A 43 -10.93 4.45 6.67
CA SER A 43 -10.22 5.60 6.09
C SER A 43 -10.78 5.97 4.72
N VAL A 44 -10.73 7.27 4.40
CA VAL A 44 -11.06 7.80 3.07
C VAL A 44 -10.18 7.19 1.98
N PHE A 45 -8.95 6.77 2.32
CA PHE A 45 -8.02 6.16 1.39
C PHE A 45 -8.24 4.65 1.20
N ALA A 46 -9.13 4.01 1.96
CA ALA A 46 -9.36 2.56 1.86
C ALA A 46 -9.84 2.14 0.45
N ALA A 47 -10.70 2.94 -0.17
CA ALA A 47 -11.14 2.69 -1.54
C ALA A 47 -9.98 2.75 -2.55
N GLU A 48 -9.08 3.72 -2.37
CA GLU A 48 -7.93 3.93 -3.25
C GLU A 48 -6.84 2.89 -3.03
N ALA A 49 -6.48 2.60 -1.77
CA ALA A 49 -5.55 1.53 -1.41
C ALA A 49 -5.99 0.18 -1.99
N ARG A 50 -7.30 -0.13 -1.96
CA ARG A 50 -7.84 -1.35 -2.57
C ARG A 50 -7.71 -1.33 -4.10
N LYS A 51 -7.90 -0.18 -4.75
CA LYS A 51 -7.69 -0.04 -6.21
C LYS A 51 -6.22 -0.28 -6.57
N ARG A 52 -5.29 0.39 -5.86
CA ARG A 52 -3.84 0.27 -6.07
C ARG A 52 -3.34 -1.15 -5.78
N TYR A 53 -3.78 -1.76 -4.69
CA TYR A 53 -3.48 -3.17 -4.36
C TYR A 53 -3.85 -4.12 -5.52
N ARG A 54 -5.03 -3.96 -6.13
CA ARG A 54 -5.43 -4.77 -7.30
C ARG A 54 -4.55 -4.50 -8.52
N THR A 55 -4.22 -3.24 -8.78
CA THR A 55 -3.31 -2.86 -9.87
C THR A 55 -1.91 -3.46 -9.68
N LEU A 56 -1.40 -3.45 -8.45
CA LEU A 56 -0.07 -3.96 -8.11
C LEU A 56 0.02 -5.48 -8.09
N ARG A 57 -1.07 -6.20 -7.74
CA ARG A 57 -1.12 -7.67 -7.75
C ARG A 57 -0.81 -8.28 -9.12
N GLY A 58 -0.74 -7.47 -10.17
CA GLY A 58 -0.29 -7.97 -11.45
C GLY A 58 -1.38 -8.76 -12.18
N ASP A 59 -2.64 -8.31 -12.11
CA ASP A 59 -3.55 -8.55 -13.24
C ASP A 59 -2.90 -8.02 -14.56
N PHE A 60 -1.85 -7.17 -14.46
CA PHE A 60 -0.88 -6.87 -15.52
C PHE A 60 0.58 -6.93 -14.98
N THR A 61 1.35 -7.91 -15.49
CA THR A 61 2.82 -8.06 -15.59
C THR A 61 3.69 -8.63 -14.45
N GLU A 62 4.37 -9.73 -14.81
CA GLU A 62 5.51 -10.42 -14.20
C GLU A 62 6.81 -9.57 -14.19
N ALA A 63 7.79 -10.05 -13.41
CA ALA A 63 9.21 -9.68 -13.31
C ALA A 63 9.56 -8.49 -12.39
N GLU A 64 10.29 -8.79 -11.30
CA GLU A 64 11.73 -8.48 -11.15
C GLU A 64 12.27 -8.99 -9.79
N GLY A 65 13.14 -10.01 -9.84
CA GLY A 65 14.30 -10.15 -8.95
C GLY A 65 14.11 -10.37 -7.44
N SER A 66 14.16 -11.63 -7.00
CA SER A 66 14.78 -11.98 -5.70
C SER A 66 15.36 -13.39 -5.78
N PRO A 67 16.69 -13.57 -5.89
CA PRO A 67 17.29 -14.87 -5.60
C PRO A 67 17.15 -15.11 -4.10
N LYS A 68 16.46 -16.19 -3.73
CA LYS A 68 16.58 -16.77 -2.39
C LYS A 68 18.00 -17.32 -2.29
N PHE A 69 18.81 -16.72 -1.42
CA PHE A 69 20.06 -17.33 -0.94
C PHE A 69 19.75 -18.65 -0.23
#